data_AF-A0A3G1A4P6-F1
#
_entry.id   AF-A0A3G1A4P6-F1
#
_cell.length_a   1.000
_cell.length_b   1.000
_cell.length_c   1.000
_cell.angle_alpha   90.00
_cell.angle_beta   90.00
_cell.angle_gamma   90.00
#
_symmetry.space_group_name_H-M   'P 1'
#
loop_
_entity.id
_entity.type
_entity.pdbx_description
1 polymer ?
#
loop_
_entity_poly.entity_id
_entity_poly.type
_entity_poly.pdbx_seq_one_letter_code
_entity_poly.pdbx_strand_id
1 'polypeptide(L)'
;MSSETQTWLQAATTMARLGEISVRIGILIGIVYGIFWALKLFTEYLHGLPFFSRQFLELSLFSILSFAGAALCSVLNEHYSNEGNYRMAGLFALITASILLIPAPVAGLLMLLGGIALYISAEIKNVLKMRVQS
;
A
#
# COMPACT_ATOMS: atom_id res chain seq x y z
N MET A 1 13.26 -16.11 27.87
CA MET A 1 12.42 -14.95 27.48
C MET A 1 11.30 -14.82 28.48
N SER A 2 11.01 -13.62 29.01
CA SER A 2 9.86 -13.42 29.90
C SER A 2 8.53 -13.62 29.16
N SER A 3 7.47 -14.01 29.86
CA SER A 3 6.13 -14.18 29.30
C SER A 3 5.64 -12.93 28.56
N GLU A 4 5.95 -11.74 29.09
CA GLU A 4 5.65 -10.45 28.45
C GLU A 4 6.33 -10.31 27.08
N THR A 5 7.60 -10.72 26.96
CA THR A 5 8.36 -10.62 25.70
C THR A 5 7.72 -11.47 24.61
N GLN A 6 7.20 -12.66 24.97
CA GLN A 6 6.50 -13.54 24.02
C GLN A 6 5.15 -12.95 23.58
N THR A 7 4.39 -12.36 24.51
CA THR A 7 3.10 -11.69 24.19
C THR A 7 3.30 -10.52 23.23
N TRP A 8 4.29 -9.67 23.45
CA TRP A 8 4.60 -8.54 22.55
C TRP A 8 5.05 -9.00 21.16
N LEU A 9 5.81 -10.11 21.09
CA LEU A 9 6.24 -10.69 19.82
C LEU A 9 5.05 -11.27 19.03
N GLN A 10 4.10 -11.89 19.73
CA GLN A 10 2.86 -12.42 19.15
C GLN A 10 1.93 -11.29 18.66
N ALA A 11 1.83 -10.20 19.42
CA ALA A 11 1.11 -9.00 18.99
C ALA A 11 1.72 -8.39 17.73
N ALA A 12 3.05 -8.22 17.69
CA ALA A 12 3.75 -7.68 16.54
C ALA A 12 3.54 -8.54 15.29
N THR A 13 3.71 -9.87 15.39
CA THR A 13 3.49 -10.78 14.26
C THR A 13 2.04 -10.77 13.76
N THR A 14 1.06 -10.63 14.66
CA THR A 14 -0.35 -10.48 14.27
C THR A 14 -0.60 -9.16 13.55
N MET A 15 -0.05 -8.05 14.06
CA MET A 15 -0.13 -6.74 13.39
C MET A 15 0.54 -6.77 12.02
N ALA A 16 1.69 -7.41 11.86
CA ALA A 16 2.36 -7.54 10.57
C ALA A 16 1.47 -8.27 9.55
N ARG A 17 0.85 -9.39 9.95
CA ARG A 17 -0.08 -10.13 9.06
C ARG A 17 -1.29 -9.30 8.67
N LEU A 18 -1.92 -8.63 9.63
CA LEU A 18 -3.05 -7.74 9.35
C LEU A 18 -2.65 -6.61 8.42
N GLY A 19 -1.48 -6.01 8.65
CA GLY A 19 -0.92 -4.97 7.82
C GLY A 19 -0.68 -5.43 6.39
N GLU A 20 -0.05 -6.60 6.22
CA GLU A 20 0.21 -7.20 4.91
C GLU A 20 -1.09 -7.50 4.15
N ILE A 21 -2.09 -8.09 4.82
CA ILE A 21 -3.40 -8.36 4.21
C ILE A 21 -4.06 -7.05 3.78
N SER A 22 -4.05 -6.03 4.64
CA SER A 22 -4.60 -4.70 4.32
C SER A 22 -3.93 -4.07 3.11
N VAL A 23 -2.59 -4.14 3.01
CA VAL A 23 -1.85 -3.64 1.84
C VAL A 23 -2.23 -4.41 0.58
N ARG A 24 -2.29 -5.74 0.64
CA ARG A 24 -2.69 -6.59 -0.51
C ARG A 24 -4.11 -6.28 -0.99
N ILE A 25 -5.06 -6.08 -0.07
CA ILE A 25 -6.42 -5.66 -0.44
C ILE A 25 -6.39 -4.26 -1.06
N GLY A 26 -5.62 -3.33 -0.47
CA GLY A 26 -5.41 -1.99 -1.02
C GLY A 26 -4.87 -2.02 -2.46
N ILE A 27 -3.92 -2.89 -2.77
CA ILE A 27 -3.39 -3.10 -4.13
C ILE A 27 -4.51 -3.51 -5.08
N LEU A 28 -5.32 -4.50 -4.72
CA LEU A 28 -6.42 -4.97 -5.55
C LEU A 28 -7.44 -3.86 -5.83
N ILE A 29 -7.81 -3.10 -4.80
CA ILE A 29 -8.71 -1.95 -4.97
C ILE A 29 -8.05 -0.89 -5.88
N GLY A 30 -6.76 -0.62 -5.73
CA GLY A 30 -6.02 0.29 -6.59
C GLY A 30 -6.09 -0.11 -8.07
N ILE A 31 -5.95 -1.40 -8.38
CA ILE A 31 -6.12 -1.93 -9.74
C ILE A 31 -7.54 -1.69 -10.26
N VAL A 32 -8.57 -1.94 -9.44
CA VAL A 32 -9.98 -1.71 -9.81
C VAL A 32 -10.22 -0.23 -10.14
N TYR A 33 -9.70 0.70 -9.35
CA TYR A 33 -9.76 2.14 -9.66
C TYR A 33 -9.02 2.47 -10.95
N GLY A 34 -7.84 1.89 -11.18
CA GLY A 34 -7.10 2.07 -12.44
C GLY A 34 -7.90 1.67 -13.67
N ILE A 35 -8.58 0.52 -13.61
CA ILE A 35 -9.49 0.03 -14.66
C ILE A 35 -10.66 0.99 -14.83
N PHE A 36 -11.29 1.43 -13.73
CA PHE A 36 -12.39 2.38 -13.77
C PHE A 36 -12.00 3.68 -14.49
N TRP A 37 -10.86 4.28 -14.15
CA TRP A 37 -10.38 5.50 -14.79
C TRP A 37 -10.05 5.30 -16.27
N ALA A 38 -9.47 4.16 -16.64
CA ALA A 38 -9.18 3.82 -18.03
C ALA A 38 -10.47 3.67 -18.85
N LEU A 39 -11.47 2.96 -18.32
CA LEU A 39 -12.77 2.80 -18.97
C LEU A 39 -13.46 4.16 -19.11
N LYS A 40 -13.45 4.99 -18.05
CA LYS A 40 -14.02 6.33 -18.09
C LYS A 40 -13.36 7.19 -19.18
N LEU A 41 -12.02 7.23 -19.21
CA LEU A 41 -11.26 7.94 -20.24
C LEU A 41 -11.66 7.48 -21.65
N PHE A 42 -11.74 6.16 -21.87
CA PHE A 42 -12.13 5.60 -23.15
C PHE A 42 -13.56 6.01 -23.55
N THR A 43 -14.51 5.92 -22.61
CA THR A 43 -15.89 6.34 -22.88
C THR A 43 -16.00 7.83 -23.19
N GLU A 44 -15.29 8.70 -22.47
CA GLU A 44 -15.31 10.13 -22.73
C GLU A 44 -14.66 10.46 -24.08
N TYR A 45 -13.56 9.79 -24.42
CA TYR A 45 -12.92 9.91 -25.73
C TYR A 45 -13.87 9.57 -26.89
N LEU A 46 -14.66 8.50 -26.76
CA LEU A 46 -15.68 8.13 -27.76
C LEU A 46 -16.81 9.18 -27.89
N HIS A 47 -17.13 9.91 -26.81
CA HIS A 47 -18.11 10.99 -26.83
C HIS A 47 -17.53 12.33 -27.30
N GLY A 48 -16.32 12.33 -27.87
CA GLY A 48 -15.71 13.51 -28.47
C GLY A 48 -14.85 14.33 -27.51
N LEU A 49 -14.40 13.75 -26.38
CA LEU A 49 -13.44 14.42 -25.51
C LEU A 49 -12.17 14.76 -26.32
N PRO A 50 -11.78 16.04 -26.41
CA PRO A 50 -10.62 16.43 -27.17
C PRO A 50 -9.34 15.86 -26.55
N PHE A 51 -8.49 15.33 -27.40
CA PHE A 51 -7.15 14.84 -27.05
C PHE A 51 -6.35 16.01 -26.44
N PHE A 52 -5.60 15.77 -25.36
CA PHE A 52 -4.90 16.79 -24.57
C PHE A 52 -5.75 17.84 -23.84
N SER A 53 -7.07 17.65 -23.73
CA SER A 53 -7.84 18.44 -22.78
C SER A 53 -7.37 18.19 -21.34
N ARG A 54 -7.61 19.15 -20.44
CA ARG A 54 -7.29 19.02 -19.01
C ARG A 54 -7.90 17.74 -18.42
N GLN A 55 -9.15 17.44 -18.78
CA GLN A 55 -9.88 16.27 -18.32
C GLN A 55 -9.28 14.96 -18.87
N PHE A 56 -8.86 14.93 -20.13
CA PHE A 56 -8.14 13.79 -20.70
C PHE A 56 -6.86 13.49 -19.92
N LEU A 57 -6.07 14.53 -19.65
CA LEU A 57 -4.81 14.40 -18.90
C LEU A 57 -5.05 13.94 -17.46
N GLU A 58 -6.07 14.46 -16.79
CA GLU A 58 -6.41 14.10 -15.41
C GLU A 58 -6.82 12.63 -15.30
N LEU A 59 -7.75 12.17 -16.14
CA LEU A 59 -8.20 10.77 -16.15
C LEU A 59 -7.07 9.81 -16.53
N SER A 60 -6.22 10.20 -17.48
CA SER A 60 -5.03 9.44 -17.85
C SER A 60 -4.06 9.32 -16.67
N LEU A 61 -3.77 10.42 -15.99
CA LEU A 61 -2.90 10.44 -14.82
C LEU A 61 -3.48 9.59 -13.68
N PHE A 62 -4.77 9.68 -13.40
CA PHE A 62 -5.39 8.87 -12.36
C PHE A 62 -5.34 7.37 -12.66
N SER A 63 -5.56 6.98 -13.92
CA SER A 63 -5.41 5.59 -14.33
C SER A 63 -3.95 5.11 -14.19
N ILE A 64 -2.99 5.89 -14.72
CA ILE A 64 -1.56 5.56 -14.67
C ILE A 64 -1.07 5.47 -13.22
N LEU A 65 -1.39 6.45 -12.37
CA LEU A 65 -0.98 6.45 -10.97
C LEU A 65 -1.60 5.27 -10.20
N SER A 66 -2.85 4.92 -10.51
CA SER A 66 -3.51 3.75 -9.91
C SER A 66 -2.80 2.44 -10.27
N PHE A 67 -2.52 2.22 -11.55
CA PHE A 67 -1.83 1.02 -12.01
C PHE A 67 -0.36 0.97 -11.58
N ALA A 68 0.39 2.05 -11.79
CA ALA A 68 1.80 2.13 -11.44
C ALA A 68 1.99 2.01 -9.92
N GLY A 69 1.17 2.71 -9.14
CA GLY A 69 1.18 2.62 -7.68
C GLY A 69 0.87 1.20 -7.20
N ALA A 70 -0.21 0.59 -7.69
CA ALA A 70 -0.57 -0.77 -7.31
C ALA A 70 0.50 -1.80 -7.72
N ALA A 71 1.05 -1.70 -8.93
CA ALA A 71 2.08 -2.60 -9.43
C ALA A 71 3.39 -2.47 -8.63
N LEU A 72 3.88 -1.25 -8.43
CA LEU A 72 5.09 -0.99 -7.63
C LEU A 72 4.92 -1.47 -6.19
N CYS A 73 3.78 -1.16 -5.57
CA CYS A 73 3.51 -1.60 -4.21
C CYS A 73 3.41 -3.12 -4.13
N SER A 74 2.81 -3.80 -5.12
CA SER A 74 2.77 -5.26 -5.16
C SER A 74 4.16 -5.88 -5.19
N VAL A 75 5.01 -5.45 -6.12
CA VAL A 75 6.36 -6.00 -6.30
C VAL A 75 7.22 -5.75 -5.06
N LEU A 76 7.22 -4.51 -4.56
CA LEU A 76 8.04 -4.13 -3.41
C LEU A 76 7.53 -4.75 -2.11
N ASN A 77 6.20 -4.75 -1.88
CA ASN A 77 5.63 -5.36 -0.68
C ASN A 77 5.89 -6.86 -0.65
N GLU A 78 5.74 -7.57 -1.78
CA GLU A 78 6.04 -9.00 -1.86
C GLU A 78 7.53 -9.29 -1.62
N HIS A 79 8.42 -8.54 -2.28
CA HIS A 79 9.86 -8.68 -2.11
C HIS A 79 10.29 -8.48 -0.64
N TYR A 80 9.93 -7.34 -0.04
CA TYR A 80 10.35 -7.03 1.33
C TYR A 80 9.62 -7.86 2.39
N SER A 81 8.35 -8.25 2.17
CA SER A 81 7.63 -9.13 3.10
C SER A 81 8.27 -10.53 3.14
N ASN A 82 8.67 -11.07 1.99
CA ASN A 82 9.36 -12.36 1.89
C ASN A 82 10.74 -12.35 2.56
N GLU A 83 11.44 -11.22 2.51
CA GLU A 83 12.71 -11.03 3.24
C GLU A 83 12.51 -10.75 4.74
N GLY A 84 11.27 -10.65 5.22
CA GLY A 84 10.95 -10.28 6.61
C GLY A 84 11.23 -8.81 6.94
N ASN A 85 11.52 -7.99 5.94
CA ASN A 85 11.80 -6.56 6.07
C ASN A 85 10.52 -5.73 6.07
N TYR A 86 9.69 -5.94 7.10
CA TYR A 86 8.38 -5.28 7.23
C TYR A 86 8.48 -3.75 7.34
N ARG A 87 9.63 -3.21 7.77
CA ARG A 87 9.85 -1.76 7.82
C ARG A 87 9.85 -1.14 6.43
N MET A 88 10.60 -1.73 5.50
CA MET A 88 10.66 -1.25 4.12
C MET A 88 9.35 -1.52 3.39
N ALA A 89 8.74 -2.69 3.58
CA ALA A 89 7.41 -3.00 3.04
C ALA A 89 6.38 -1.94 3.48
N GLY A 90 6.35 -1.61 4.77
CA GLY A 90 5.47 -0.58 5.34
C GLY A 90 5.74 0.81 4.77
N LEU A 91 7.01 1.22 4.62
CA LEU A 91 7.38 2.51 4.02
C LEU A 91 6.91 2.64 2.58
N PHE A 92 7.12 1.61 1.75
CA PHE A 92 6.64 1.64 0.36
C PHE A 92 5.12 1.65 0.28
N ALA A 93 4.43 0.91 1.16
CA ALA A 93 2.97 0.99 1.26
C ALA A 93 2.50 2.41 1.61
N LEU A 94 3.17 3.11 2.53
CA LEU A 94 2.83 4.49 2.93
C LEU A 94 3.08 5.50 1.81
N ILE A 95 4.19 5.38 1.09
CA ILE A 95 4.51 6.24 -0.05
C ILE A 95 3.45 6.04 -1.15
N THR A 96 3.15 4.78 -1.47
CA THR A 96 2.14 4.45 -2.49
C THR A 96 0.75 4.93 -2.05
N ALA A 97 0.39 4.75 -0.79
CA ALA A 97 -0.86 5.23 -0.22
C ALA A 97 -1.03 6.74 -0.40
N SER A 98 0.02 7.51 -0.15
CA SER A 98 0.01 8.97 -0.27
C SER A 98 -0.30 9.43 -1.70
N ILE A 99 0.21 8.70 -2.69
CA ILE A 99 -0.06 8.94 -4.11
C ILE A 99 -1.50 8.52 -4.46
N LEU A 100 -1.94 7.36 -3.96
CA LEU A 100 -3.24 6.77 -4.28
C LEU A 100 -4.42 7.42 -3.56
N LEU A 101 -4.20 8.22 -2.51
CA LEU A 101 -5.27 8.92 -1.80
C LEU A 101 -6.13 9.81 -2.71
N ILE A 102 -5.55 10.32 -3.80
CA ILE A 102 -6.25 11.17 -4.77
C ILE A 102 -7.04 10.31 -5.79
N PRO A 103 -6.39 9.45 -6.61
CA PRO A 103 -7.10 8.70 -7.64
C PRO A 103 -7.88 7.47 -7.10
N ALA A 104 -7.49 6.91 -5.96
CA ALA A 104 -8.03 5.67 -5.42
C ALA A 104 -8.11 5.73 -3.87
N PRO A 105 -8.97 6.58 -3.29
CA PRO A 105 -8.93 6.92 -1.87
C PRO A 105 -9.08 5.71 -0.94
N VAL A 106 -9.95 4.75 -1.30
CA VAL A 106 -10.16 3.52 -0.51
C VAL A 106 -8.90 2.66 -0.52
N ALA A 107 -8.24 2.52 -1.67
CA ALA A 107 -6.95 1.83 -1.78
C ALA A 107 -5.87 2.52 -0.95
N GLY A 108 -5.78 3.85 -1.08
CA GLY A 108 -4.85 4.69 -0.32
C GLY A 108 -5.02 4.51 1.19
N LEU A 109 -6.25 4.56 1.71
CA LEU A 109 -6.54 4.37 3.13
C LEU A 109 -6.13 2.97 3.63
N LEU A 110 -6.46 1.90 2.89
CA LEU A 110 -6.09 0.54 3.29
C LEU A 110 -4.58 0.31 3.27
N MET A 111 -3.89 0.85 2.27
CA MET A 111 -2.43 0.81 2.19
C MET A 111 -1.78 1.65 3.29
N LEU A 112 -2.38 2.77 3.68
CA LEU A 112 -1.88 3.63 4.75
C LEU A 112 -2.00 2.94 6.11
N LEU A 113 -3.17 2.41 6.44
CA LEU A 113 -3.41 1.65 7.67
C LEU A 113 -2.53 0.39 7.72
N GLY A 114 -2.45 -0.34 6.61
CA GLY A 114 -1.61 -1.53 6.49
C GLY A 114 -0.12 -1.22 6.62
N GLY A 115 0.35 -0.16 5.97
CA GLY A 115 1.73 0.30 6.04
C GLY A 115 2.15 0.75 7.43
N ILE A 116 1.26 1.47 8.16
CA ILE A 116 1.49 1.82 9.57
C ILE A 116 1.61 0.56 10.43
N ALA A 117 0.71 -0.42 10.27
CA ALA A 117 0.74 -1.66 11.04
C ALA A 117 2.03 -2.45 10.80
N LEU A 118 2.51 -2.52 9.55
CA LEU A 118 3.79 -3.12 9.19
C LEU A 118 4.97 -2.40 9.84
N TYR A 119 4.97 -1.06 9.78
CA TYR A 119 6.04 -0.24 10.35
C TYR A 119 6.12 -0.37 11.87
N ILE A 120 4.98 -0.28 12.57
CA ILE A 120 4.90 -0.46 14.03
C ILE A 120 5.34 -1.86 14.42
N SER A 121 4.91 -2.91 13.70
CA SER A 121 5.36 -4.26 13.98
C SER A 121 6.88 -4.42 13.86
N ALA A 122 7.49 -3.77 12.87
CA ALA A 122 8.94 -3.84 12.69
C ALA A 122 9.67 -3.14 13.85
N GLU A 123 9.15 -2.00 14.31
CA GLU A 123 9.72 -1.26 15.42
C GLU A 123 9.63 -2.03 16.74
N ILE A 124 8.48 -2.66 17.04
CA ILE A 124 8.33 -3.51 18.23
C ILE A 124 9.38 -4.64 18.23
N LYS A 125 9.59 -5.30 17.09
CA LYS A 125 10.62 -6.36 16.96
C LYS A 125 12.04 -5.82 17.20
N ASN A 126 12.36 -4.63 16.69
CA ASN A 126 13.67 -3.99 16.92
C ASN A 126 13.88 -3.63 18.40
N VAL A 127 12.89 -3.01 19.04
CA VAL A 127 12.95 -2.64 20.47
C VAL A 127 13.15 -3.87 21.35
N LEU A 128 12.41 -4.96 21.08
CA LEU A 128 12.56 -6.22 21.81
C LEU A 128 13.96 -6.82 21.62
N LYS A 129 14.54 -6.73 20.41
CA LYS A 129 15.90 -7.23 20.15
C LYS A 129 16.95 -6.47 20.96
N MET A 130 16.84 -5.14 21.06
CA MET A 130 17.75 -4.32 21.86
C MET A 130 17.70 -4.68 23.35
N ARG A 131 16.51 -4.96 23.88
CA ARG A 131 16.30 -5.35 25.29
C ARG A 131 16.90 -6.71 25.67
N VAL A 132 17.09 -7.60 24.70
CA VAL A 132 17.69 -8.92 24.91
C VAL A 132 19.23 -8.86 24.85
N GLN A 133 19.78 -7.83 24.23
CA GLN A 133 21.24 -7.62 24.10
C GLN A 133 21.83 -6.72 25.19
N SER A 134 20.99 -6.04 25.98
CA SER A 134 21.34 -5.28 27.19
C SER A 134 21.30 -6.15 28.43
#